data_AF-A0A946FTM2-F1
#
_entry.id   AF-A0A946FTM2-F1
#
_cell.length_a   1.000
_cell.length_b   1.000
_cell.length_c   1.000
_cell.angle_alpha   90.00
_cell.angle_beta   90.00
_cell.angle_gamma   90.00
#
_symmetry.space_group_name_H-M   'P 1'
#
loop_
_entity.id
_entity.type
_entity.pdbx_description
1 polymer ?
#
loop_
_entity_poly.entity_id
_entity_poly.type
_entity_poly.pdbx_seq_one_letter_code
_entity_poly.pdbx_strand_id
1 'polypeptide(L)'
;MAEVSQASLYRNVLKIYHEKFPDDPPNVLVSLGYNMKDWLSFLTSDRHMIGKIIGDSGAYSSAQGTSNITVEDVIFFFERYGKALNWYANFDSNFSKHGFEDNIANQLKMERAGLCPVPVIHNFFTREIEYYVASGKYDWLALGSSQSTNFDDFRFAVHKIKRLNPDIKIHWFGGSKYEWMIKVPVASCDTTSWARTGQFGKINFRNHQTGKSDLIYVGGRLRKFK
;
A
#
# COMPACT_ATOMS: atom_id res chain seq x y z
N MET A 1 -6.72 -5.22 14.73
CA MET A 1 -6.71 -5.91 13.43
C MET A 1 -6.02 -4.99 12.43
N ALA A 2 -5.30 -5.51 11.43
CA ALA A 2 -4.62 -4.68 10.44
C ALA A 2 -5.63 -3.88 9.61
N GLU A 3 -5.30 -2.62 9.32
CA GLU A 3 -6.14 -1.75 8.48
C GLU A 3 -5.91 -2.08 7.00
N VAL A 4 -6.99 -2.23 6.22
CA VAL A 4 -6.89 -2.53 4.79
C VAL A 4 -7.23 -1.28 3.98
N SER A 5 -6.32 -0.88 3.10
CA SER A 5 -6.52 0.22 2.15
C SER A 5 -6.92 -0.32 0.78
N GLN A 6 -8.00 0.21 0.22
CA GLN A 6 -8.49 -0.15 -1.10
C GLN A 6 -7.67 0.59 -2.16
N ALA A 7 -6.80 -0.15 -2.86
CA ALA A 7 -6.13 0.37 -4.05
C ALA A 7 -7.03 0.20 -5.27
N SER A 8 -6.91 1.11 -6.25
CA SER A 8 -7.75 1.14 -7.46
C SER A 8 -9.25 1.37 -7.21
N LEU A 9 -9.60 2.12 -6.15
CA LEU A 9 -10.98 2.55 -5.90
C LEU A 9 -11.35 3.70 -6.85
N TYR A 10 -12.45 3.53 -7.58
CA TYR A 10 -13.04 4.59 -8.40
C TYR A 10 -14.08 5.39 -7.64
N ARG A 11 -14.24 6.67 -8.00
CA ARG A 11 -15.17 7.58 -7.32
C ARG A 11 -16.62 7.10 -7.29
N ASN A 12 -17.11 6.54 -8.37
CA ASN A 12 -18.48 6.01 -8.42
C ASN A 12 -18.68 4.82 -7.47
N VAL A 13 -17.67 3.95 -7.33
CA VAL A 13 -17.70 2.82 -6.39
C VAL A 13 -17.69 3.32 -4.96
N LEU A 14 -16.88 4.34 -4.65
CA LEU A 14 -16.88 4.98 -3.32
C LEU A 14 -18.26 5.51 -2.94
N LYS A 15 -18.94 6.22 -3.85
CA LYS A 15 -20.28 6.77 -3.60
C LYS A 15 -21.30 5.67 -3.30
N ILE A 16 -21.34 4.63 -4.13
CA ILE A 16 -22.23 3.48 -3.93
C ILE A 16 -21.92 2.76 -2.62
N TYR A 17 -20.64 2.63 -2.28
CA TYR A 17 -20.22 2.02 -1.02
C TYR A 17 -20.70 2.84 0.18
N HIS A 18 -20.48 4.15 0.15
CA HIS A 18 -20.92 5.06 1.22
C HIS A 18 -22.45 5.09 1.41
N GLU A 19 -23.21 5.04 0.32
CA GLU A 19 -24.68 4.92 0.40
C GLU A 19 -25.14 3.65 1.11
N LYS A 20 -24.37 2.55 1.00
CA LYS A 20 -24.68 1.26 1.63
C LYS A 20 -24.11 1.12 3.04
N PHE A 21 -22.97 1.74 3.29
CA PHE A 21 -22.19 1.63 4.52
C PHE A 21 -21.76 3.04 4.99
N PRO A 22 -22.71 3.90 5.40
CA PRO A 22 -22.41 5.29 5.74
C PRO A 22 -21.50 5.41 6.97
N ASP A 23 -21.60 4.47 7.91
CA ASP A 23 -20.87 4.48 9.19
C ASP A 23 -19.54 3.70 9.17
N ASP A 24 -19.18 3.09 8.04
CA ASP A 24 -17.96 2.28 7.89
C ASP A 24 -17.16 2.72 6.66
N PRO A 25 -16.56 3.92 6.66
CA PRO A 25 -15.90 4.46 5.48
C PRO A 25 -14.60 3.69 5.17
N PRO A 26 -14.32 3.37 3.89
CA PRO A 26 -13.15 2.60 3.52
C PRO A 26 -11.87 3.43 3.67
N ASN A 27 -10.75 2.77 3.93
CA ASN A 27 -9.43 3.38 3.73
C ASN A 27 -9.00 3.25 2.27
N VAL A 28 -8.26 4.22 1.74
CA VAL A 28 -7.91 4.31 0.32
C VAL A 28 -6.41 4.50 0.15
N LEU A 29 -5.84 3.81 -0.83
CA LEU A 29 -4.50 4.09 -1.32
C LEU A 29 -4.61 4.91 -2.61
N VAL A 30 -3.97 6.07 -2.63
CA VAL A 30 -3.82 6.92 -3.83
C VAL A 30 -2.38 6.82 -4.33
N SER A 31 -2.20 6.60 -5.63
CA SER A 31 -0.86 6.43 -6.23
C SER A 31 -0.66 7.48 -7.32
N LEU A 32 0.51 8.14 -7.34
CA LEU A 32 0.84 9.05 -8.45
C LEU A 32 0.92 8.31 -9.79
N GLY A 33 1.24 7.01 -9.76
CA GLY A 33 1.33 6.15 -10.93
C GLY A 33 -0.01 5.85 -11.60
N TYR A 34 -1.15 6.21 -11.00
CA TYR A 34 -2.47 5.88 -11.50
C TYR A 34 -3.48 7.05 -11.44
N ASN A 35 -4.14 7.25 -12.58
CA ASN A 35 -5.41 7.97 -12.77
C ASN A 35 -5.61 9.27 -11.96
N MET A 36 -5.08 10.38 -12.49
CA MET A 36 -5.11 11.70 -11.86
C MET A 36 -6.50 12.29 -11.57
N LYS A 37 -7.59 11.75 -12.12
CA LYS A 37 -8.91 12.41 -12.08
C LYS A 37 -9.69 12.21 -10.77
N ASP A 38 -9.59 11.03 -10.16
CA ASP A 38 -10.44 10.69 -9.01
C ASP A 38 -9.77 11.01 -7.67
N TRP A 39 -8.44 10.88 -7.55
CA TRP A 39 -7.78 11.06 -6.25
C TRP A 39 -7.96 12.46 -5.67
N LEU A 40 -8.00 13.52 -6.50
CA LEU A 40 -8.22 14.88 -6.00
C LEU A 40 -9.59 15.00 -5.33
N SER A 41 -10.61 14.32 -5.85
CA SER A 41 -11.94 14.29 -5.24
C SER A 41 -11.92 13.56 -3.88
N PHE A 42 -11.09 12.52 -3.72
CA PHE A 42 -10.88 11.84 -2.44
C PHE A 42 -10.24 12.73 -1.39
N LEU A 43 -9.36 13.65 -1.80
CA LEU A 43 -8.76 14.63 -0.89
C LEU A 43 -9.67 15.84 -0.62
N THR A 44 -10.71 16.04 -1.42
CA THR A 44 -11.56 17.25 -1.38
C THR A 44 -13.04 16.88 -1.20
N SER A 45 -13.83 16.86 -2.28
CA SER A 45 -15.30 16.78 -2.24
C SER A 45 -15.81 15.51 -1.55
N ASP A 46 -15.08 14.40 -1.68
CA ASP A 46 -15.52 13.08 -1.22
C ASP A 46 -14.75 12.62 0.02
N ARG A 47 -13.94 13.49 0.62
CA ARG A 47 -13.10 13.15 1.79
C ARG A 47 -13.93 12.62 2.96
N HIS A 48 -15.14 13.14 3.16
CA HIS A 48 -16.06 12.72 4.22
C HIS A 48 -16.53 11.27 4.07
N MET A 49 -16.42 10.68 2.88
CA MET A 49 -16.80 9.29 2.60
C MET A 49 -15.66 8.29 2.88
N ILE A 50 -14.48 8.77 3.28
CA ILE A 50 -13.25 7.98 3.37
C ILE A 50 -12.73 7.99 4.82
N GLY A 51 -12.21 6.85 5.28
CA GLY A 51 -11.57 6.75 6.60
C GLY A 51 -10.19 7.42 6.56
N LYS A 52 -9.19 6.67 6.08
CA LYS A 52 -7.81 7.11 5.90
C LYS A 52 -7.40 7.11 4.43
N ILE A 53 -6.44 7.97 4.12
CA ILE A 53 -5.83 8.05 2.78
C ILE A 53 -4.32 7.89 2.94
N ILE A 54 -3.75 6.90 2.26
CA ILE A 54 -2.31 6.68 2.21
C ILE A 54 -1.79 6.93 0.79
N GLY A 55 -0.59 7.50 0.69
CA GLY A 55 0.05 7.82 -0.59
C GLY A 55 1.05 6.75 -1.01
N ASP A 56 0.94 6.28 -2.24
CA ASP A 56 1.98 5.56 -2.97
C ASP A 56 2.65 6.50 -3.98
N SER A 57 3.97 6.45 -4.05
CA SER A 57 4.78 7.30 -4.94
C SER A 57 4.62 6.95 -6.42
N GLY A 58 4.03 5.79 -6.74
CA GLY A 58 3.90 5.30 -8.12
C GLY A 58 5.18 4.66 -8.66
N ALA A 59 6.17 4.40 -7.79
CA ALA A 59 7.44 3.78 -8.14
C ALA A 59 7.28 2.48 -8.94
N TYR A 60 6.30 1.64 -8.59
CA TYR A 60 6.03 0.40 -9.31
C TYR A 60 5.64 0.66 -10.77
N SER A 61 4.72 1.59 -11.05
CA SER A 61 4.34 1.96 -12.42
C SER A 61 5.52 2.51 -13.21
N SER A 62 6.36 3.33 -12.56
CA SER A 62 7.57 3.86 -13.18
C SER A 62 8.55 2.74 -13.56
N ALA A 63 8.79 1.79 -12.66
CA ALA A 63 9.68 0.66 -12.91
C ALA A 63 9.15 -0.31 -13.98
N GLN A 64 7.84 -0.43 -14.13
CA GLN A 64 7.22 -1.20 -15.23
C GLN A 64 7.21 -0.43 -16.57
N GLY A 65 7.70 0.81 -16.61
CA GLY A 65 7.71 1.63 -17.82
C GLY A 65 6.32 2.11 -18.26
N THR A 66 5.32 2.08 -17.36
CA THR A 66 3.95 2.54 -17.66
C THR A 66 3.73 4.01 -17.30
N SER A 67 4.70 4.65 -16.65
CA SER A 67 4.71 6.08 -16.32
C SER A 67 6.13 6.63 -16.29
N ASN A 68 6.34 7.88 -16.67
CA ASN A 68 7.63 8.58 -16.57
C ASN A 68 7.63 9.50 -15.34
N ILE A 69 7.53 8.94 -14.14
CA ILE A 69 7.51 9.70 -12.88
C ILE A 69 8.95 9.86 -12.39
N THR A 70 9.33 11.06 -12.02
CA THR A 70 10.62 11.37 -11.39
C THR A 70 10.47 11.60 -9.90
N VAL A 71 11.58 11.55 -9.15
CA VAL A 71 11.56 11.88 -7.70
C VAL A 71 11.13 13.34 -7.47
N GLU A 72 11.43 14.24 -8.40
CA GLU A 72 10.98 15.63 -8.39
C GLU A 72 9.46 15.74 -8.50
N ASP A 73 8.82 14.95 -9.38
CA ASP A 73 7.37 14.90 -9.51
C ASP A 73 6.73 14.41 -8.20
N VAL A 74 7.35 13.41 -7.57
CA VAL A 74 6.89 12.87 -6.27
C VAL A 74 7.03 13.91 -5.16
N ILE A 75 8.14 14.64 -5.10
CA ILE A 75 8.36 15.72 -4.13
C ILE A 75 7.29 16.79 -4.33
N PHE A 76 7.12 17.32 -5.54
CA PHE A 76 6.15 18.36 -5.84
C PHE A 76 4.72 17.94 -5.45
N PHE A 77 4.35 16.69 -5.73
CA PHE A 77 3.05 16.17 -5.35
C PHE A 77 2.86 16.13 -3.83
N PHE A 78 3.81 15.58 -3.07
CA PHE A 78 3.67 15.46 -1.62
C PHE A 78 3.87 16.78 -0.87
N GLU A 79 4.62 17.73 -1.41
CA GLU A 79 4.63 19.11 -0.89
C GLU A 79 3.24 19.73 -0.97
N ARG A 80 2.53 19.50 -2.07
CA ARG A 80 1.21 20.08 -2.32
C ARG A 80 0.08 19.36 -1.57
N TYR A 81 0.13 18.04 -1.50
CA TYR A 81 -1.01 17.22 -1.04
C TYR A 81 -0.70 16.30 0.14
N GLY A 82 0.57 16.14 0.52
CA GLY A 82 0.99 15.18 1.55
C GLY A 82 0.34 15.43 2.92
N LYS A 83 0.02 16.68 3.25
CA LYS A 83 -0.70 17.04 4.49
C LYS A 83 -2.14 16.52 4.57
N ALA A 84 -2.76 16.22 3.43
CA ALA A 84 -4.10 15.62 3.38
C ALA A 84 -4.06 14.09 3.53
N LEU A 85 -2.87 13.49 3.51
CA LEU A 85 -2.65 12.06 3.63
C LEU A 85 -2.29 11.71 5.08
N ASN A 86 -2.65 10.49 5.50
CA ASN A 86 -2.26 9.97 6.80
C ASN A 86 -0.77 9.63 6.86
N TRP A 87 -0.22 9.16 5.75
CA TRP A 87 1.21 8.99 5.47
C TRP A 87 1.38 8.70 3.98
N TYR A 88 2.62 8.77 3.48
CA TYR A 88 2.95 8.45 2.10
C TYR A 88 4.31 7.77 2.01
N ALA A 89 4.47 6.86 1.05
CA ALA A 89 5.72 6.14 0.82
C ALA A 89 6.73 6.98 0.02
N ASN A 90 8.00 6.62 0.15
CA ASN A 90 9.08 7.20 -0.64
C ASN A 90 9.02 6.74 -2.11
N PHE A 91 9.84 7.37 -2.95
CA PHE A 91 10.01 6.96 -4.34
C PHE A 91 11.09 5.87 -4.47
N ASP A 92 10.66 4.61 -4.36
CA ASP A 92 11.45 3.38 -4.34
C ASP A 92 11.57 2.71 -5.72
N SER A 93 11.96 3.48 -6.74
CA SER A 93 11.89 3.06 -8.14
C SER A 93 12.87 1.94 -8.56
N ASN A 94 13.93 1.67 -7.80
CA ASN A 94 14.88 0.61 -8.13
C ASN A 94 14.52 -0.70 -7.39
N PHE A 95 13.90 -1.64 -8.12
CA PHE A 95 13.50 -2.95 -7.61
C PHE A 95 14.58 -4.04 -7.74
N SER A 96 15.79 -3.69 -8.16
CA SER A 96 16.90 -4.63 -8.28
C SER A 96 17.41 -5.07 -6.90
N LYS A 97 18.17 -6.17 -6.85
CA LYS A 97 18.79 -6.67 -5.61
C LYS A 97 19.76 -5.67 -4.95
N HIS A 98 20.24 -4.70 -5.72
CA HIS A 98 21.16 -3.63 -5.29
C HIS A 98 20.48 -2.26 -5.34
N GLY A 99 19.15 -2.22 -5.31
CA GLY A 99 18.39 -0.97 -5.42
C GLY A 99 18.38 -0.12 -4.15
N PHE A 100 18.92 -0.62 -3.04
CA PHE A 100 18.89 0.09 -1.77
C PHE A 100 19.59 1.45 -1.86
N GLU A 101 20.77 1.51 -2.47
CA GLU A 101 21.57 2.72 -2.63
C GLU A 101 20.84 3.82 -3.43
N ASP A 102 20.07 3.44 -4.44
CA ASP A 102 19.28 4.40 -5.22
C ASP A 102 18.02 4.84 -4.47
N ASN A 103 17.32 3.88 -3.85
CA ASN A 103 16.08 4.17 -3.13
C ASN A 103 16.33 5.01 -1.87
N ILE A 104 17.44 4.79 -1.18
CA ILE A 104 17.84 5.63 -0.04
C ILE A 104 18.27 7.03 -0.49
N ALA A 105 18.88 7.18 -1.67
CA ALA A 105 19.19 8.49 -2.22
C ALA A 105 17.90 9.28 -2.48
N ASN A 106 16.86 8.64 -3.01
CA ASN A 106 15.53 9.24 -3.17
C ASN A 106 14.88 9.58 -1.83
N GLN A 107 14.92 8.67 -0.84
CA GLN A 107 14.44 8.92 0.53
C GLN A 107 15.07 10.20 1.11
N LEU A 108 16.40 10.28 1.08
CA LEU A 108 17.15 11.42 1.63
C LEU A 108 16.88 12.71 0.84
N LYS A 109 16.66 12.62 -0.46
CA LYS A 109 16.31 13.78 -1.29
C LYS A 109 14.94 14.34 -0.92
N MET A 110 13.94 13.47 -0.72
CA MET A 110 12.62 13.87 -0.24
C MET A 110 12.70 14.47 1.17
N GLU A 111 13.48 13.88 2.08
CA GLU A 111 13.70 14.43 3.43
C GLU A 111 14.34 15.82 3.40
N ARG A 112 15.32 16.06 2.53
CA ARG A 112 15.94 17.39 2.37
C ARG A 112 14.98 18.45 1.82
N ALA A 113 13.92 18.03 1.11
CA ALA A 113 12.83 18.91 0.70
C ALA A 113 11.82 19.18 1.84
N GLY A 114 12.05 18.65 3.05
CA GLY A 114 11.17 18.84 4.21
C GLY A 114 9.99 17.87 4.28
N LEU A 115 10.01 16.80 3.48
CA LEU A 115 9.02 15.73 3.52
C LEU A 115 9.42 14.65 4.53
N CYS A 116 8.43 13.90 5.04
CA CYS A 116 8.66 12.75 5.93
C CYS A 116 8.08 11.46 5.33
N PRO A 117 8.57 10.96 4.18
CA PRO A 117 8.03 9.76 3.57
C PRO A 117 8.38 8.51 4.37
N VAL A 118 7.45 7.55 4.37
CA VAL A 118 7.63 6.20 4.92
C VAL A 118 8.57 5.43 4.00
N PRO A 119 9.70 4.90 4.49
CA PRO A 119 10.61 4.14 3.67
C PRO A 119 10.06 2.75 3.35
N VAL A 120 10.30 2.29 2.12
CA VAL A 120 9.96 0.94 1.64
C VAL A 120 11.19 0.04 1.68
N ILE A 121 11.03 -1.14 2.29
CA ILE A 121 12.05 -2.19 2.36
C ILE A 121 11.81 -3.18 1.22
N HIS A 122 12.85 -3.42 0.41
CA HIS A 122 12.83 -4.38 -0.71
C HIS A 122 13.64 -5.63 -0.44
N ASN A 123 14.58 -5.60 0.50
CA ASN A 123 15.37 -6.77 0.83
C ASN A 123 15.38 -7.04 2.33
N PHE A 124 14.75 -8.14 2.72
CA PHE A 124 14.60 -8.52 4.12
C PHE A 124 15.90 -9.04 4.74
N PHE A 125 16.85 -9.49 3.90
CA PHE A 125 18.06 -10.19 4.32
C PHE A 125 19.33 -9.33 4.26
N THR A 126 19.21 -8.06 3.86
CA THR A 126 20.31 -7.08 3.91
C THR A 126 20.17 -6.20 5.15
N ARG A 127 21.03 -5.18 5.21
CA ARG A 127 21.05 -4.15 6.25
C ARG A 127 19.90 -3.14 6.18
N GLU A 128 18.97 -3.24 5.22
CA GLU A 128 17.89 -2.26 5.04
C GLU A 128 17.06 -2.06 6.30
N ILE A 129 16.62 -3.17 6.91
CA ILE A 129 15.82 -3.15 8.14
C ILE A 129 16.60 -2.47 9.26
N GLU A 130 17.83 -2.91 9.50
CA GLU A 130 18.70 -2.35 10.54
C GLU A 130 18.96 -0.86 10.32
N TYR A 131 19.22 -0.46 9.07
CA TYR A 131 19.48 0.93 8.73
C TYR A 131 18.30 1.84 9.11
N TYR A 132 17.09 1.50 8.66
CA TYR A 132 15.92 2.33 8.95
C TYR A 132 15.54 2.31 10.43
N VAL A 133 15.58 1.15 11.09
CA VAL A 133 15.23 1.06 12.51
C VAL A 133 16.26 1.79 13.39
N ALA A 134 17.57 1.61 13.13
CA ALA A 134 18.63 2.25 13.91
C ALA A 134 18.66 3.78 13.73
N SER A 135 18.08 4.32 12.66
CA SER A 135 17.97 5.76 12.46
C SER A 135 17.08 6.45 13.51
N GLY A 136 16.12 5.72 14.10
CA GLY A 136 15.15 6.26 15.06
C GLY A 136 14.19 7.31 14.49
N LYS A 137 14.17 7.52 13.17
CA LYS A 137 13.40 8.61 12.53
C LYS A 137 11.94 8.27 12.20
N TYR A 138 11.61 6.99 12.06
CA TYR A 138 10.37 6.57 11.41
C TYR A 138 9.45 5.80 12.35
N ASP A 139 8.20 6.25 12.46
CA ASP A 139 7.12 5.54 13.14
C ASP A 139 6.53 4.40 12.28
N TRP A 140 6.77 4.46 10.98
CA TRP A 140 6.27 3.50 10.00
C TRP A 140 7.40 2.98 9.12
N LEU A 141 7.33 1.69 8.79
CA LEU A 141 8.11 1.07 7.72
C LEU A 141 7.15 0.31 6.79
N ALA A 142 7.43 0.33 5.50
CA ALA A 142 6.65 -0.43 4.53
C ALA A 142 7.45 -1.61 3.94
N LEU A 143 6.76 -2.69 3.61
CA LEU A 143 7.35 -3.89 3.00
C LEU A 143 6.84 -4.03 1.56
N GLY A 144 7.67 -3.69 0.58
CA GLY A 144 7.35 -3.68 -0.87
C GLY A 144 8.08 -4.75 -1.70
N SER A 145 8.70 -5.72 -1.03
CA SER A 145 9.50 -6.75 -1.70
C SER A 145 8.66 -7.84 -2.36
N SER A 146 9.15 -8.42 -3.47
CA SER A 146 8.67 -9.71 -4.00
C SER A 146 8.85 -10.85 -3.00
N GLN A 147 9.80 -10.74 -2.05
CA GLN A 147 9.99 -11.67 -0.93
C GLN A 147 8.75 -11.70 -0.02
N SER A 148 7.93 -10.65 0.00
CA SER A 148 6.68 -10.63 0.75
C SER A 148 5.59 -11.56 0.19
N THR A 149 5.86 -12.25 -0.93
CA THR A 149 4.98 -13.31 -1.46
C THR A 149 5.23 -14.68 -0.83
N ASN A 150 6.29 -14.84 -0.03
CA ASN A 150 6.58 -15.98 0.81
C ASN A 150 6.28 -15.65 2.29
N PHE A 151 5.55 -16.54 2.99
CA PHE A 151 5.12 -16.27 4.36
C PHE A 151 6.30 -16.24 5.34
N ASP A 152 7.29 -17.11 5.17
CA ASP A 152 8.42 -17.21 6.10
C ASP A 152 9.33 -15.99 5.99
N ASP A 153 9.60 -15.52 4.77
CA ASP A 153 10.38 -14.31 4.51
C ASP A 153 9.66 -13.07 5.05
N PHE A 154 8.36 -12.95 4.77
CA PHE A 154 7.52 -11.87 5.31
C PHE A 154 7.47 -11.88 6.83
N ARG A 155 7.23 -13.06 7.43
CA ARG A 155 7.21 -13.25 8.89
C ARG A 155 8.55 -12.87 9.50
N PHE A 156 9.66 -13.29 8.89
CA PHE A 156 11.01 -12.95 9.31
C PHE A 156 11.20 -11.43 9.35
N ALA A 157 10.86 -10.72 8.27
CA ALA A 157 11.00 -9.26 8.20
C ALA A 157 10.18 -8.56 9.29
N VAL A 158 8.91 -8.94 9.45
CA VAL A 158 8.01 -8.35 10.45
C VAL A 158 8.57 -8.58 11.87
N HIS A 159 8.97 -9.81 12.20
CA HIS A 159 9.51 -10.11 13.53
C HIS A 159 10.85 -9.44 13.78
N LYS A 160 11.70 -9.31 12.75
CA LYS A 160 12.97 -8.62 12.85
C LYS A 160 12.77 -7.14 13.17
N ILE A 161 11.86 -6.45 12.45
CA ILE A 161 11.49 -5.06 12.74
C ILE A 161 10.98 -4.94 14.17
N LYS A 162 9.99 -5.76 14.55
CA LYS A 162 9.37 -5.69 15.89
C LYS A 162 10.32 -6.02 17.04
N ARG A 163 11.30 -6.89 16.82
CA ARG A 163 12.35 -7.18 17.79
C ARG A 163 13.30 -6.00 17.97
N LEU A 164 13.64 -5.30 16.90
CA LEU A 164 14.54 -4.14 16.96
C LEU A 164 13.82 -2.90 17.50
N ASN A 165 12.55 -2.71 17.15
CA ASN A 165 11.70 -1.67 17.71
C ASN A 165 10.21 -2.10 17.65
N PRO A 166 9.57 -2.38 18.80
CA PRO A 166 8.18 -2.85 18.85
C PRO A 166 7.15 -1.80 18.42
N ASP A 167 7.48 -0.51 18.52
CA ASP A 167 6.55 0.61 18.30
C ASP A 167 6.36 0.94 16.81
N ILE A 168 7.32 0.56 15.96
CA ILE A 168 7.25 0.79 14.51
C ILE A 168 6.03 0.09 13.92
N LYS A 169 5.16 0.85 13.27
CA LYS A 169 4.02 0.32 12.51
C LYS A 169 4.50 -0.19 11.16
N ILE A 170 3.95 -1.31 10.72
CA ILE A 170 4.38 -1.97 9.49
C ILE A 170 3.22 -1.95 8.49
N HIS A 171 3.47 -1.41 7.30
CA HIS A 171 2.57 -1.53 6.16
C HIS A 171 3.04 -2.64 5.21
N TRP A 172 2.14 -3.54 4.80
CA TRP A 172 2.43 -4.56 3.80
C TRP A 172 1.89 -4.15 2.43
N PHE A 173 2.79 -3.80 1.51
CA PHE A 173 2.39 -3.39 0.16
C PHE A 173 1.93 -4.58 -0.69
N GLY A 174 0.81 -4.41 -1.38
CA GLY A 174 0.27 -5.35 -2.38
C GLY A 174 -0.22 -6.69 -1.83
N GLY A 175 -0.22 -6.88 -0.50
CA GLY A 175 -0.58 -8.13 0.15
C GLY A 175 -1.75 -7.97 1.12
N SER A 176 -2.64 -8.97 1.17
CA SER A 176 -3.89 -8.87 1.97
C SER A 176 -4.40 -10.25 2.43
N LYS A 177 -3.50 -11.23 2.55
CA LYS A 177 -3.87 -12.59 2.98
C LYS A 177 -4.27 -12.59 4.46
N TYR A 178 -5.56 -12.82 4.73
CA TYR A 178 -6.11 -12.82 6.08
C TYR A 178 -5.34 -13.78 7.01
N GLU A 179 -5.06 -14.99 6.54
CA GLU A 179 -4.36 -16.03 7.30
C GLU A 179 -2.92 -15.66 7.67
N TRP A 180 -2.32 -14.66 7.00
CA TRP A 180 -1.02 -14.12 7.37
C TRP A 180 -1.16 -12.96 8.35
N MET A 181 -2.10 -12.05 8.10
CA MET A 181 -2.32 -10.87 8.94
C MET A 181 -2.72 -11.21 10.38
N ILE A 182 -3.37 -12.36 10.61
CA ILE A 182 -3.68 -12.82 11.98
C ILE A 182 -2.49 -13.46 12.69
N LYS A 183 -1.40 -13.77 11.98
CA LYS A 183 -0.22 -14.46 12.52
C LYS A 183 0.98 -13.53 12.75
N VAL A 184 0.96 -12.33 12.17
CA VAL A 184 2.06 -11.37 12.28
C VAL A 184 1.53 -9.97 12.58
N PRO A 185 2.24 -9.17 13.39
CA PRO A 185 1.78 -7.85 13.84
C PRO A 185 2.00 -6.76 12.78
N VAL A 186 1.33 -6.87 11.63
CA VAL A 186 1.24 -5.76 10.66
C VAL A 186 0.15 -4.78 11.06
N ALA A 187 0.43 -3.49 10.88
CA ALA A 187 -0.49 -2.42 11.24
C ALA A 187 -1.49 -2.14 10.11
N SER A 188 -1.04 -2.22 8.86
CA SER A 188 -1.90 -2.03 7.69
C SER A 188 -1.38 -2.75 6.45
N CYS A 189 -2.22 -2.83 5.43
CA CYS A 189 -1.87 -3.33 4.11
C CYS A 189 -2.75 -2.68 3.03
N ASP A 190 -2.43 -2.91 1.77
CA ASP A 190 -3.26 -2.50 0.64
C ASP A 190 -3.53 -3.66 -0.33
N THR A 191 -4.58 -3.51 -1.13
CA THR A 191 -4.93 -4.52 -2.13
C THR A 191 -5.71 -3.95 -3.29
N THR A 192 -5.37 -4.42 -4.50
CA THR A 192 -6.18 -4.25 -5.72
C THR A 192 -7.02 -5.49 -6.02
N SER A 193 -6.85 -6.56 -5.23
CA SER A 193 -7.47 -7.86 -5.51
C SER A 193 -8.99 -7.80 -5.43
N TRP A 194 -9.55 -6.96 -4.55
CA TRP A 194 -11.00 -6.75 -4.43
C TRP A 194 -11.60 -6.27 -5.76
N ALA A 195 -11.02 -5.23 -6.37
CA ALA A 195 -11.46 -4.67 -7.64
C ALA A 195 -11.21 -5.65 -8.79
N ARG A 196 -10.02 -6.27 -8.83
CA ARG A 196 -9.66 -7.25 -9.87
C ARG A 196 -10.49 -8.52 -9.82
N THR A 197 -10.96 -8.93 -8.66
CA THR A 197 -11.83 -10.11 -8.48
C THR A 197 -13.27 -9.74 -8.79
N GLY A 198 -13.73 -8.58 -8.28
CA GLY A 198 -15.07 -8.05 -8.51
C GLY A 198 -15.38 -7.78 -9.99
N GLN A 199 -14.43 -7.30 -10.79
CA GLN A 199 -14.64 -7.08 -12.23
C GLN A 199 -15.04 -8.35 -13.01
N PHE A 200 -14.71 -9.53 -12.47
CA PHE A 200 -15.07 -10.82 -13.03
C PHE A 200 -16.28 -11.46 -12.34
N GLY A 201 -17.04 -10.70 -11.55
CA GLY A 201 -18.24 -11.21 -10.88
C GLY A 201 -17.93 -12.16 -9.73
N LYS A 202 -16.75 -12.05 -9.13
CA LYS A 202 -16.30 -12.94 -8.05
C LYS A 202 -16.26 -12.17 -6.74
N ILE A 203 -16.76 -12.79 -5.68
CA ILE A 203 -16.77 -12.27 -4.31
C ILE A 203 -15.99 -13.26 -3.43
N ASN A 204 -14.93 -12.78 -2.78
CA ASN A 204 -14.25 -13.54 -1.74
C ASN A 204 -15.07 -13.43 -0.45
N PHE A 205 -15.61 -14.53 0.03
CA PHE A 205 -16.45 -14.58 1.22
C PHE A 205 -15.76 -15.39 2.31
N ARG A 206 -15.64 -14.80 3.51
CA ARG A 206 -15.14 -15.55 4.68
C ARG A 206 -16.31 -16.26 5.34
N ASN A 207 -16.32 -17.58 5.25
CA ASN A 207 -17.33 -18.40 5.90
C ASN A 207 -16.95 -18.64 7.36
N HIS A 208 -17.65 -17.96 8.26
CA HIS A 208 -17.39 -18.05 9.69
C HIS A 208 -17.76 -19.41 10.30
N GLN A 209 -18.65 -20.18 9.66
CA GLN A 209 -19.04 -21.50 10.14
C GLN A 209 -17.97 -22.55 9.85
N THR A 210 -17.35 -22.48 8.67
CA THR A 210 -16.32 -23.44 8.25
C THR A 210 -14.90 -22.96 8.55
N GLY A 211 -14.73 -21.68 8.85
CA GLY A 211 -13.43 -21.02 8.99
C GLY A 211 -12.67 -20.85 7.67
N LYS A 212 -13.28 -21.20 6.52
CA LYS A 212 -12.67 -21.17 5.19
C LYS A 212 -13.09 -19.93 4.39
N SER A 213 -12.34 -19.64 3.33
CA SER A 213 -12.72 -18.62 2.34
C SER A 213 -13.38 -19.29 1.15
N ASP A 214 -14.60 -18.89 0.84
CA ASP A 214 -15.37 -19.32 -0.32
C ASP A 214 -15.28 -18.26 -1.43
N LEU A 215 -15.37 -18.70 -2.69
CA LEU A 215 -15.45 -17.82 -3.85
C LEU A 215 -16.87 -17.88 -4.42
N ILE A 216 -17.65 -16.83 -4.23
CA ILE A 216 -19.01 -16.74 -4.75
C ILE A 216 -18.96 -16.07 -6.12
N TYR A 217 -19.49 -16.74 -7.14
CA TYR A 217 -19.64 -16.17 -8.48
C TYR A 217 -21.06 -15.64 -8.67
N VAL A 218 -21.19 -14.35 -8.95
CA VAL A 218 -22.48 -13.64 -9.11
C VAL A 218 -22.75 -13.21 -10.55
N GLY A 219 -22.01 -13.77 -11.52
CA GLY A 219 -22.06 -13.36 -12.92
C GLY A 219 -21.11 -12.20 -13.23
N GLY A 220 -20.46 -12.24 -14.39
CA GLY A 220 -19.47 -11.23 -14.79
C GLY A 220 -18.76 -11.58 -16.09
N ARG A 221 -17.84 -10.71 -16.54
CA ARG A 221 -17.08 -10.95 -17.78
C ARG A 221 -16.36 -12.30 -17.71
N LEU A 222 -16.65 -13.21 -18.65
CA LEU A 222 -15.88 -14.43 -18.80
C LEU A 222 -14.50 -14.07 -19.34
N ARG A 223 -13.45 -14.63 -18.73
CA ARG A 223 -12.08 -14.51 -19.25
C ARG A 223 -12.08 -15.25 -20.59
N LYS A 224 -12.09 -14.52 -21.72
CA LYS A 224 -11.84 -15.13 -23.03
C LYS A 224 -10.45 -15.74 -22.96
N PHE A 225 -10.35 -17.07 -22.94
CA PHE A 225 -9.08 -17.74 -23.16
C PHE A 225 -8.63 -17.36 -24.57
N LYS A 226 -7.46 -16.72 -24.66
CA LYS A 226 -6.71 -16.63 -25.91
C LYS A 226 -5.86 -17.89 -26.00
#